data_AF-A0A7S1CP86-F1
#
_entry.id   AF-A0A7S1CP86-F1
#
_cell.length_a   1.000
_cell.length_b   1.000
_cell.length_c   1.000
_cell.angle_alpha   90.00
_cell.angle_beta   90.00
_cell.angle_gamma   90.00
#
_symmetry.space_group_name_H-M   'P 1'
#
loop_
_entity.id
_entity.type
_entity.pdbx_description
1 polymer ?
#
loop_
_entity_poly.entity_id
_entity_poly.type
_entity_poly.pdbx_seq_one_letter_code
_entity_poly.pdbx_strand_id
1 'polypeptide(L)'
;GTGTAVYIDPTDGAYAPEGRLVEVDAASLRTRERLRFDFGLRLLRAVGMDTGRDAVTLVAASSLPKAAGTANAYANSYNFDAATRRLFVRVQRLEQGGEFATVLMHALAHIKANPDDMSNDADPTFTAEFYRMLALSGQETWNLAQEVQRLAHSVAGAD
;
A
#
# COMPACT_ATOMS: atom_id res chain seq x y z
N GLY A 1 -25.64 -14.76 -19.00
CA GLY A 1 -24.24 -14.95 -18.58
C GLY A 1 -23.90 -13.83 -17.65
N THR A 2 -23.81 -14.10 -16.36
CA THR A 2 -23.47 -13.10 -15.34
C THR A 2 -21.97 -12.87 -15.39
N GLY A 3 -21.52 -11.84 -16.09
CA GLY A 3 -20.15 -11.35 -15.92
C GLY A 3 -19.97 -10.97 -14.46
N THR A 4 -19.00 -11.60 -13.80
CA THR A 4 -18.70 -11.34 -12.39
C THR A 4 -18.30 -9.87 -12.28
N ALA A 5 -19.10 -9.06 -11.59
CA ALA A 5 -18.73 -7.68 -11.33
C ALA A 5 -17.46 -7.67 -10.47
N VAL A 6 -16.39 -7.06 -10.99
CA VAL A 6 -15.16 -6.83 -10.22
C VAL A 6 -15.44 -5.68 -9.26
N TYR A 7 -15.09 -5.85 -7.99
CA TYR A 7 -15.13 -4.76 -7.04
C TYR A 7 -14.10 -3.69 -7.42
N ILE A 8 -14.53 -2.44 -7.50
CA ILE A 8 -13.67 -1.27 -7.68
C ILE A 8 -13.83 -0.39 -6.46
N ASP A 9 -12.71 -0.01 -5.84
CA ASP A 9 -12.72 0.92 -4.73
C ASP A 9 -13.24 2.30 -5.20
N PRO A 10 -14.19 2.93 -4.48
CA PRO A 10 -14.79 4.20 -4.93
C PRO A 10 -13.78 5.33 -5.14
N THR A 11 -12.74 5.39 -4.30
CA THR A 11 -11.68 6.39 -4.42
C THR A 11 -10.78 6.07 -5.62
N ASP A 12 -10.55 4.79 -5.93
CA ASP A 12 -9.82 4.38 -7.12
C ASP A 12 -10.56 4.76 -8.40
N GLY A 13 -11.85 4.43 -8.46
CA GLY A 13 -12.72 4.71 -9.60
C GLY A 13 -12.92 6.22 -9.86
N ALA A 14 -12.62 7.07 -8.87
CA ALA A 14 -12.63 8.52 -9.03
C ALA A 14 -11.36 9.08 -9.68
N TYR A 15 -10.28 8.31 -9.76
CA TYR A 15 -9.04 8.76 -10.40
C TYR A 15 -9.10 8.65 -11.92
N ALA A 16 -8.68 9.71 -12.59
CA ALA A 16 -8.46 9.67 -14.03
C ALA A 16 -7.08 9.06 -14.33
N PRO A 17 -6.95 8.20 -15.36
CA PRO A 17 -5.65 7.67 -15.76
C PRO A 17 -4.81 8.77 -16.42
N GLU A 18 -3.87 9.38 -15.70
CA GLU A 18 -3.03 10.47 -16.22
C GLU A 18 -2.06 10.00 -17.30
N GLY A 19 -1.72 8.70 -17.29
CA GLY A 19 -0.91 8.07 -18.33
C GLY A 19 0.59 8.38 -18.25
N ARG A 20 1.05 9.02 -17.18
CA ARG A 20 2.48 9.31 -16.93
C ARG A 20 2.82 9.15 -15.46
N LEU A 21 4.01 8.66 -15.18
CA LEU A 21 4.54 8.59 -13.82
C LEU A 21 5.16 9.93 -13.43
N VAL A 22 4.75 10.49 -12.29
CA VAL A 22 5.40 11.65 -11.66
C VAL A 22 5.62 11.35 -10.19
N GLU A 23 6.86 11.10 -9.82
CA GLU A 23 7.29 10.85 -8.45
C GLU A 23 7.21 12.12 -7.60
N VAL A 24 6.99 11.93 -6.31
CA VAL A 24 7.02 12.97 -5.28
C VAL A 24 8.06 12.57 -4.25
N ASP A 25 9.01 13.46 -3.99
CA ASP A 25 10.01 13.26 -2.95
C ASP A 25 9.31 13.17 -1.58
N ALA A 26 9.59 12.11 -0.82
CA ALA A 26 9.08 11.92 0.53
C ALA A 26 9.44 13.08 1.49
N ALA A 27 10.53 13.81 1.21
CA ALA A 27 10.91 15.01 1.96
C ALA A 27 9.99 16.21 1.67
N SER A 28 9.28 16.21 0.54
CA SER A 28 8.36 17.29 0.13
C SER A 28 6.91 17.07 0.56
N LEU A 29 6.59 15.89 1.11
CA LEU A 29 5.25 15.55 1.61
C LEU A 29 4.85 16.43 2.80
N ARG A 30 3.55 16.74 2.91
CA ARG A 30 3.00 17.42 4.08
C ARG A 30 3.21 16.54 5.31
N THR A 31 3.33 17.13 6.51
CA THR A 31 3.60 16.39 7.76
C THR A 31 2.65 15.20 7.96
N ARG A 32 1.35 15.38 7.70
CA ARG A 32 0.35 14.30 7.81
C ARG A 32 0.56 13.17 6.79
N GLU A 33 0.89 13.50 5.56
CA GLU A 33 1.18 12.52 4.51
C GLU A 33 2.47 11.77 4.83
N ARG A 34 3.49 12.49 5.30
CA ARG A 34 4.77 11.92 5.70
C ARG A 34 4.61 10.90 6.82
N LEU A 35 3.84 11.21 7.87
CA LEU A 35 3.57 10.25 8.95
C LEU A 35 2.93 8.95 8.44
N ARG A 36 2.01 9.05 7.47
CA ARG A 36 1.36 7.88 6.87
C ARG A 36 2.29 7.13 5.93
N PHE A 37 3.13 7.85 5.18
CA PHE A 37 4.17 7.26 4.37
C PHE A 37 5.17 6.47 5.23
N ASP A 38 5.61 7.03 6.35
CA ASP A 38 6.49 6.38 7.32
C ASP A 38 5.80 5.14 7.95
N PHE A 39 4.49 5.19 8.18
CA PHE A 39 3.71 4.01 8.55
C PHE A 39 3.74 2.94 7.46
N GLY A 40 3.66 3.31 6.18
CA GLY A 40 3.83 2.40 5.05
C GLY A 40 5.20 1.70 5.04
N LEU A 41 6.27 2.44 5.36
CA LEU A 41 7.61 1.86 5.51
C LEU A 41 7.69 0.86 6.68
N ARG A 42 6.95 1.10 7.77
CA ARG A 42 6.83 0.11 8.86
C ARG A 42 6.08 -1.14 8.40
N LEU A 43 5.01 -0.99 7.62
CA LEU A 43 4.27 -2.14 7.06
C LEU A 43 5.14 -2.99 6.12
N LEU A 44 5.96 -2.37 5.27
CA LEU A 44 6.95 -3.06 4.43
C LEU A 44 7.91 -3.93 5.25
N ARG A 45 8.41 -3.41 6.37
CA ARG A 45 9.27 -4.16 7.31
C ARG A 45 8.54 -5.35 7.90
N ALA A 46 7.30 -5.15 8.34
CA ALA A 46 6.52 -6.20 8.98
C ALA A 46 6.21 -7.38 8.05
N VAL A 47 6.08 -7.11 6.74
CA VAL A 47 5.88 -8.16 5.73
C VAL A 47 7.19 -8.68 5.13
N GLY A 48 8.34 -8.23 5.63
CA GLY A 48 9.67 -8.66 5.18
C GLY A 48 10.02 -8.23 3.76
N MET A 49 9.53 -7.07 3.32
CA MET A 49 9.75 -6.52 1.98
C MET A 49 10.53 -5.21 1.99
N ASP A 50 11.18 -4.87 3.08
CA ASP A 50 12.06 -3.71 3.19
C ASP A 50 13.53 -4.02 2.84
N THR A 51 13.93 -5.30 2.85
CA THR A 51 15.31 -5.75 2.62
C THR A 51 15.39 -7.06 1.83
N GLY A 52 16.59 -7.38 1.34
CA GLY A 52 16.87 -8.64 0.65
C GLY A 52 16.42 -8.67 -0.81
N ARG A 53 16.30 -9.89 -1.37
CA ARG A 53 15.96 -10.12 -2.78
C ARG A 53 14.58 -9.57 -3.15
N ASP A 54 13.65 -9.61 -2.20
CA ASP A 54 12.27 -9.21 -2.42
C ASP A 54 11.97 -7.79 -1.91
N ALA A 55 13.00 -6.99 -1.64
CA ALA A 55 12.85 -5.62 -1.20
C ALA A 55 12.03 -4.82 -2.21
N VAL A 56 11.07 -4.04 -1.71
CA VAL A 56 10.27 -3.10 -2.49
C VAL A 56 10.56 -1.70 -2.02
N THR A 57 10.87 -0.82 -2.96
CA THR A 57 11.04 0.60 -2.69
C THR A 57 9.69 1.29 -2.81
N LEU A 58 9.15 1.78 -1.70
CA LEU A 58 7.93 2.58 -1.70
C LEU A 58 8.24 4.01 -2.15
N VAL A 59 7.43 4.52 -3.08
CA VAL A 59 7.59 5.86 -3.66
C VAL A 59 6.23 6.54 -3.71
N ALA A 60 6.15 7.79 -3.27
CA ALA A 60 4.94 8.59 -3.44
C ALA A 60 4.88 9.14 -4.87
N ALA A 61 3.69 9.21 -5.47
CA ALA A 61 3.50 9.71 -6.82
C ALA A 61 2.28 10.63 -6.91
N SER A 62 2.39 11.69 -7.71
CA SER A 62 1.29 12.62 -7.99
C SER A 62 0.48 12.24 -9.23
N SER A 63 1.04 11.36 -10.08
CA SER A 63 0.48 10.90 -11.34
C SER A 63 1.03 9.51 -11.62
N LEU A 64 0.20 8.63 -12.20
CA LEU A 64 0.56 7.25 -12.51
C LEU A 64 0.38 6.92 -14.01
N PRO A 65 1.10 5.91 -14.53
CA PRO A 65 0.79 5.32 -15.82
C PRO A 65 -0.65 4.77 -15.88
N LYS A 66 -1.13 4.53 -17.09
CA LYS A 66 -2.40 3.80 -17.29
C LYS A 66 -2.27 2.38 -16.75
N ALA A 67 -3.23 1.95 -15.93
CA ALA A 67 -3.31 0.57 -15.47
C ALA A 67 -3.48 -0.39 -16.65
N ALA A 68 -2.81 -1.54 -16.59
CA ALA A 68 -2.84 -2.53 -17.66
C ALA A 68 -4.05 -3.49 -17.62
N GLY A 69 -4.85 -3.47 -16.54
CA GLY A 69 -5.94 -4.41 -16.33
C GLY A 69 -7.15 -3.81 -15.60
N THR A 70 -8.27 -4.53 -15.65
CA THR A 70 -9.58 -4.07 -15.12
C THR A 70 -10.11 -4.93 -13.96
N ALA A 71 -9.39 -5.98 -13.55
CA ALA A 71 -9.81 -6.91 -12.49
C ALA A 71 -9.08 -6.67 -11.16
N ASN A 72 -8.64 -5.42 -10.92
CA ASN A 72 -7.96 -4.98 -9.71
C ASN A 72 -8.71 -3.79 -9.10
N ALA A 73 -9.09 -3.91 -7.83
CA ALA A 73 -9.89 -2.92 -7.12
C ALA A 73 -9.22 -1.54 -6.96
N TYR A 74 -7.90 -1.50 -7.06
CA TYR A 74 -7.02 -0.35 -6.81
C TYR A 74 -6.09 -0.06 -8.01
N ALA A 75 -6.49 -0.47 -9.21
CA ALA A 75 -5.68 -0.41 -10.42
C ALA A 75 -5.14 1.00 -10.72
N ASN A 76 -5.89 2.04 -10.35
CA ASN A 76 -5.47 3.42 -10.55
C ASN A 76 -4.69 3.98 -9.36
N SER A 77 -4.59 3.32 -8.23
CA SER A 77 -4.04 3.88 -6.98
C SER A 77 -2.55 3.65 -6.78
N TYR A 78 -2.00 2.67 -7.50
CA TYR A 78 -0.57 2.38 -7.48
C TYR A 78 -0.09 1.88 -8.84
N ASN A 79 1.23 1.87 -9.01
CA ASN A 79 1.89 1.19 -10.11
C ASN A 79 3.14 0.49 -9.55
N PHE A 80 3.40 -0.74 -9.97
CA PHE A 80 4.60 -1.46 -9.60
C PHE A 80 5.47 -1.67 -10.84
N ASP A 81 6.73 -1.25 -10.75
CA ASP A 81 7.75 -1.57 -11.73
C ASP A 81 8.55 -2.79 -11.24
N ALA A 82 8.29 -3.95 -11.86
CA ALA A 82 8.95 -5.21 -11.51
C ALA A 82 10.47 -5.19 -11.74
N ALA A 83 10.95 -4.44 -12.74
CA ALA A 83 12.36 -4.39 -13.09
C ALA A 83 13.17 -3.63 -12.03
N THR A 84 12.62 -2.52 -11.50
CA THR A 84 13.27 -1.72 -10.46
C THR A 84 12.77 -2.02 -9.04
N ARG A 85 11.74 -2.86 -8.91
CA ARG A 85 11.03 -3.17 -7.65
C ARG A 85 10.54 -1.93 -6.91
N ARG A 86 10.05 -0.95 -7.65
CA ARG A 86 9.53 0.31 -7.11
C ARG A 86 8.00 0.29 -7.14
N LEU A 87 7.40 0.49 -5.98
CA LEU A 87 5.96 0.62 -5.83
C LEU A 87 5.61 2.10 -5.66
N PHE A 88 4.99 2.65 -6.69
CA PHE A 88 4.51 4.02 -6.73
C PHE A 88 3.07 4.07 -6.22
N VAL A 89 2.80 4.85 -5.16
CA VAL A 89 1.46 5.00 -4.59
C VAL A 89 1.03 6.46 -4.70
N ARG A 90 -0.23 6.70 -5.09
CA ARG A 90 -0.79 8.06 -5.15
C ARG A 90 -0.68 8.80 -3.83
N VAL A 91 -0.21 10.04 -3.87
CA VAL A 91 -0.20 10.93 -2.69
C VAL A 91 -1.59 11.14 -2.10
N GLN A 92 -2.64 11.11 -2.92
CA GLN A 92 -4.04 11.22 -2.48
C GLN A 92 -4.44 10.07 -1.55
N ARG A 93 -3.84 8.87 -1.68
CA ARG A 93 -4.09 7.77 -0.73
C ARG A 93 -3.51 8.06 0.65
N LEU A 94 -2.47 8.89 0.75
CA LEU A 94 -1.91 9.33 2.02
C LEU A 94 -2.82 10.31 2.78
N GLU A 95 -4.04 10.61 2.32
CA GLU A 95 -5.00 11.43 3.06
C GLU A 95 -5.68 10.67 4.21
N GLN A 96 -5.81 9.35 4.08
CA GLN A 96 -6.43 8.46 5.07
C GLN A 96 -5.50 7.27 5.36
N GLY A 97 -5.07 7.13 6.61
CA GLY A 97 -4.05 6.13 6.98
C GLY A 97 -4.52 4.68 6.81
N GLY A 98 -5.78 4.39 7.15
CA GLY A 98 -6.35 3.05 6.99
C GLY A 98 -6.53 2.66 5.53
N GLU A 99 -7.04 3.57 4.69
CA GLU A 99 -7.18 3.32 3.26
C GLU A 99 -5.81 3.13 2.59
N PHE A 100 -4.84 4.00 2.90
CA PHE A 100 -3.47 3.84 2.43
C PHE A 100 -2.89 2.46 2.78
N ALA A 101 -3.05 2.02 4.03
CA ALA A 101 -2.57 0.72 4.45
C ALA A 101 -3.22 -0.43 3.66
N THR A 102 -4.53 -0.38 3.45
CA THR A 102 -5.23 -1.38 2.63
C THR A 102 -4.72 -1.42 1.19
N VAL A 103 -4.56 -0.25 0.54
CA VAL A 103 -4.02 -0.17 -0.82
C VAL A 103 -2.59 -0.71 -0.87
N LEU A 104 -1.75 -0.35 0.10
CA LEU A 104 -0.38 -0.83 0.18
C LEU A 104 -0.34 -2.35 0.36
N MET A 105 -1.11 -2.91 1.29
CA MET A 105 -1.16 -4.36 1.52
C MET A 105 -1.71 -5.13 0.32
N HIS A 106 -2.69 -4.57 -0.39
CA HIS A 106 -3.20 -5.12 -1.65
C HIS A 106 -2.10 -5.18 -2.72
N ALA A 107 -1.37 -4.09 -2.94
CA ALA A 107 -0.25 -4.06 -3.88
C ALA A 107 0.86 -5.05 -3.50
N LEU A 108 1.25 -5.11 -2.22
CA LEU A 108 2.29 -6.04 -1.75
C LEU A 108 1.86 -7.51 -1.87
N ALA A 109 0.56 -7.81 -1.70
CA ALA A 109 0.02 -9.15 -1.92
C ALA A 109 0.15 -9.57 -3.39
N HIS A 110 -0.18 -8.68 -4.34
CA HIS A 110 0.06 -8.92 -5.77
C HIS A 110 1.55 -9.13 -6.06
N ILE A 111 2.43 -8.26 -5.55
CA ILE A 111 3.89 -8.39 -5.75
C ILE A 111 4.42 -9.73 -5.23
N LYS A 112 3.85 -10.26 -4.14
CA LYS A 112 4.23 -11.57 -3.60
C LYS A 112 3.62 -12.74 -4.35
N ALA A 113 2.39 -12.62 -4.83
CA ALA A 113 1.73 -13.66 -5.59
C ALA A 113 2.35 -13.82 -6.98
N ASN A 114 2.47 -12.70 -7.72
CA ASN A 114 3.08 -12.64 -9.03
C ASN A 114 3.50 -11.18 -9.35
N PRO A 115 4.79 -10.82 -9.24
CA PRO A 115 5.26 -9.46 -9.50
C PRO A 115 5.08 -9.01 -10.96
N ASP A 116 4.85 -9.93 -11.88
CA ASP A 116 4.65 -9.66 -13.31
C ASP A 116 3.16 -9.46 -13.68
N ASP A 117 2.23 -9.75 -12.76
CA ASP A 117 0.79 -9.60 -12.99
C ASP A 117 0.07 -9.01 -11.76
N MET A 118 -0.33 -7.75 -11.89
CA MET A 118 -1.06 -7.00 -10.87
C MET A 118 -2.57 -6.95 -11.17
N SER A 119 -3.09 -7.73 -12.12
CA SER A 119 -4.38 -7.40 -12.76
C SER A 119 -5.61 -8.14 -12.21
N ASN A 120 -5.43 -9.21 -11.42
CA ASN A 120 -6.50 -10.15 -11.10
C ASN A 120 -6.68 -10.42 -9.59
N ASP A 121 -7.64 -9.73 -8.98
CA ASP A 121 -7.98 -9.90 -7.56
C ASP A 121 -8.68 -11.23 -7.24
N ALA A 122 -9.11 -12.00 -8.26
CA ALA A 122 -9.72 -13.32 -8.08
C ALA A 122 -8.69 -14.46 -8.12
N ASP A 123 -7.41 -14.17 -8.32
CA ASP A 123 -6.35 -15.19 -8.25
C ASP A 123 -6.26 -15.76 -6.82
N PRO A 124 -6.33 -17.09 -6.63
CA PRO A 124 -6.25 -17.71 -5.30
C PRO A 124 -4.92 -17.45 -4.58
N THR A 125 -3.80 -17.35 -5.31
CA THR A 125 -2.48 -17.01 -4.77
C THR A 125 -2.47 -15.59 -4.22
N PHE A 126 -2.99 -14.64 -5.00
CA PHE A 126 -3.18 -13.27 -4.54
C PHE A 126 -4.09 -13.23 -3.32
N THR A 127 -5.22 -13.94 -3.35
CA THR A 127 -6.21 -13.95 -2.26
C THR A 127 -5.59 -14.45 -0.96
N ALA A 128 -4.82 -15.54 -1.02
CA ALA A 128 -4.10 -16.08 0.14
C ALA A 128 -3.08 -15.08 0.71
N GLU A 129 -2.29 -14.44 -0.17
CA GLU A 129 -1.35 -13.40 0.25
C GLU A 129 -2.06 -12.18 0.82
N PHE A 130 -3.18 -11.75 0.24
CA PHE A 130 -3.92 -10.57 0.70
C PHE A 130 -4.46 -10.76 2.12
N TYR A 131 -5.03 -11.92 2.44
CA TYR A 131 -5.46 -12.23 3.81
C TYR A 131 -4.27 -12.30 4.78
N ARG A 132 -3.11 -12.82 4.34
CA ARG A 132 -1.89 -12.82 5.14
C ARG A 132 -1.39 -11.39 5.42
N MET A 133 -1.36 -10.53 4.40
CA MET A 133 -0.97 -9.13 4.53
C MET A 133 -1.94 -8.35 5.43
N LEU A 134 -3.24 -8.63 5.33
CA LEU A 134 -4.24 -8.04 6.21
C LEU A 134 -3.97 -8.40 7.68
N ALA A 135 -3.71 -9.68 7.97
CA ALA A 135 -3.37 -10.13 9.32
C ALA A 135 -2.09 -9.46 9.86
N LEU A 136 -1.04 -9.36 9.05
CA LEU A 136 0.21 -8.68 9.43
C LEU A 136 0.01 -7.18 9.65
N SER A 137 -0.78 -6.51 8.82
CA SER A 137 -1.11 -5.08 9.01
C SER A 137 -1.88 -4.82 10.30
N GLY A 138 -2.79 -5.74 10.68
CA GLY A 138 -3.50 -5.70 11.96
C GLY A 138 -2.55 -5.89 13.13
N GLN A 139 -1.62 -6.85 13.02
CA GLN A 139 -0.58 -7.07 14.04
C GLN A 139 0.32 -5.86 14.23
N GLU A 140 0.71 -5.16 13.16
CA GLU A 140 1.51 -3.94 13.28
C GLU A 140 0.73 -2.78 13.89
N THR A 141 -0.54 -2.63 13.53
CA THR A 141 -1.41 -1.64 14.15
C THR A 141 -1.54 -1.89 15.65
N TRP A 142 -1.67 -3.15 16.06
CA TRP A 142 -1.66 -3.56 17.46
C TRP A 142 -0.31 -3.24 18.14
N ASN A 143 0.82 -3.57 17.51
CA ASN A 143 2.15 -3.28 18.04
C ASN A 143 2.35 -1.78 18.31
N LEU A 144 1.90 -0.93 17.38
CA LEU A 144 1.90 0.53 17.53
C LEU A 144 1.01 1.00 18.68
N ALA A 145 -0.19 0.45 18.82
CA ALA A 145 -1.08 0.80 19.93
C ALA A 145 -0.42 0.49 21.29
N GLN A 146 0.26 -0.66 21.40
CA GLN A 146 1.01 -1.05 22.59
C GLN A 146 2.21 -0.13 22.85
N GLU A 147 2.90 0.34 21.80
CA GLU A 147 4.00 1.31 21.91
C GLU A 147 3.50 2.65 22.47
N VAL A 148 2.41 3.19 21.91
CA VAL A 148 1.77 4.42 22.38
C VAL A 148 1.34 4.29 23.84
N GLN A 149 0.72 3.16 24.22
CA GLN A 149 0.33 2.91 25.59
C GLN A 149 1.54 2.90 26.54
N ARG A 150 2.63 2.20 26.20
CA ARG A 150 3.85 2.17 27.03
C ARG A 150 4.45 3.56 27.21
N LEU A 151 4.52 4.35 26.14
CA LEU A 151 5.03 5.72 26.20
C LEU A 151 4.17 6.60 27.12
N ALA A 152 2.84 6.50 27.02
CA ALA A 152 1.93 7.22 27.90
C ALA A 152 2.14 6.88 29.39
N HIS A 153 2.34 5.60 29.72
CA HIS A 153 2.63 5.19 31.10
C HIS A 153 4.01 5.68 31.58
N SER A 154 5.02 5.71 30.71
CA SER A 154 6.36 6.18 31.07
C SER A 154 6.39 7.68 31.40
N VAL A 155 5.55 8.47 30.72
CA VAL A 155 5.41 9.91 31.00
C VAL A 155 4.65 10.14 32.30
N ALA A 156 3.59 9.37 32.55
CA ALA A 156 2.76 9.51 33.75
C ALA A 156 3.43 9.05 35.07
N GLY A 157 4.47 8.21 34.99
CA GLY A 157 5.24 7.75 36.15
C GLY A 157 6.53 8.53 36.43
N ALA A 158 6.78 9.61 35.70
CA ALA A 158 7.96 10.48 35.86
C ALA A 158 7.70 11.74 36.71
N ASP A 159 6.49 11.89 37.25
CA ASP A 159 6.09 12.89 38.25
C ASP A 159 6.04 12.28 39.67
#